data_AF-A0A1C1YS09-F1
#
_entry.id   AF-A0A1C1YS09-F1
#
_cell.length_a   1.000
_cell.length_b   1.000
_cell.length_c   1.000
_cell.angle_alpha   90.00
_cell.angle_beta   90.00
_cell.angle_gamma   90.00
#
_symmetry.space_group_name_H-M   'P 1'
#
loop_
_entity.id
_entity.type
_entity.pdbx_description
1 polymer ?
#
loop_
_entity_poly.entity_id
_entity_poly.type
_entity_poly.pdbx_seq_one_letter_code
_entity_poly.pdbx_strand_id
1 'polypeptide(L)'
;MRWIPGDPSADDIVRYDDWLALPPEERSARYRHMSETDAEFWLEIETARDLYRDPVDREPGITEAKVARYPERYRWDPEDSA
;
A
#
# COMPACT_ATOMS: atom_id res chain seq x y z
N MET A 1 -10.70 8.27 0.34
CA MET A 1 -9.37 7.63 0.34
C MET A 1 -9.40 6.49 1.34
N ARG A 2 -9.50 5.23 0.89
CA ARG A 2 -9.74 4.05 1.75
C ARG A 2 -8.46 3.27 2.10
N TRP A 3 -7.33 3.71 1.58
CA TRP A 3 -6.09 2.94 1.54
C TRP A 3 -4.95 3.57 2.36
N ILE A 4 -5.16 4.76 2.92
CA ILE A 4 -4.15 5.43 3.73
C ILE A 4 -4.16 4.78 5.13
N PRO A 5 -3.02 4.30 5.65
CA PRO A 5 -2.93 3.80 7.01
C PRO A 5 -3.34 4.85 8.05
N GLY A 6 -4.08 4.42 9.08
CA GLY A 6 -4.48 5.28 10.19
C GLY A 6 -5.63 6.23 9.87
N ASP A 7 -5.69 7.34 10.62
CA ASP A 7 -6.66 8.44 10.45
C ASP A 7 -5.90 9.72 10.07
N PRO A 8 -5.51 9.88 8.79
CA PRO A 8 -4.68 10.99 8.35
C PRO A 8 -5.45 12.31 8.40
N SER A 9 -4.77 13.38 8.78
CA SER A 9 -5.31 14.74 8.62
C SER A 9 -5.38 15.16 7.15
N ALA A 10 -6.04 16.28 6.88
CA ALA A 10 -6.05 16.86 5.53
C ALA A 10 -4.63 17.22 5.03
N ASP A 11 -3.77 17.71 5.93
CA ASP A 11 -2.39 18.05 5.61
C ASP A 11 -1.55 16.80 5.33
N ASP A 12 -1.81 15.71 6.06
CA ASP A 12 -1.19 14.41 5.80
C ASP A 12 -1.53 13.90 4.41
N ILE A 13 -2.80 14.01 4.01
CA ILE A 13 -3.25 13.60 2.67
C ILE A 13 -2.49 14.35 1.58
N VAL A 14 -2.37 15.67 1.70
CA VAL A 14 -1.60 16.49 0.74
C VAL A 14 -0.14 16.05 0.70
N ARG A 15 0.47 15.86 1.87
CA ARG A 15 1.85 15.39 1.99
C ARG A 15 2.08 14.03 1.33
N TYR A 16 1.12 13.11 1.45
CA TYR A 16 1.20 11.79 0.82
C TYR A 16 1.03 11.89 -0.68
N ASP A 17 0.09 12.69 -1.17
CA ASP A 17 -0.12 12.91 -2.59
C ASP A 17 1.12 13.53 -3.25
N ASP A 18 1.75 14.51 -2.60
CA ASP A 18 2.99 15.13 -3.06
C ASP A 18 4.13 14.11 -3.19
N TRP A 19 4.31 13.25 -2.18
CA TRP A 19 5.30 12.16 -2.23
C TRP A 19 5.03 11.17 -3.36
N LEU A 20 3.76 10.77 -3.49
CA LEU A 20 3.30 9.78 -4.46
C LEU A 20 3.28 10.30 -5.90
N ALA A 21 3.35 11.62 -6.09
CA ALA A 21 3.52 12.27 -7.38
C ALA A 21 4.99 12.31 -7.85
N LEU A 22 5.96 12.11 -6.95
CA LEU A 22 7.36 12.08 -7.32
C LEU A 22 7.67 10.92 -8.29
N PRO A 23 8.67 11.06 -9.18
CA PRO A 23 9.20 9.95 -9.94
C PRO A 23 9.81 8.87 -9.02
N PRO A 24 9.70 7.56 -9.36
CA PRO A 24 10.27 6.47 -8.56
C PRO A 24 11.78 6.63 -8.28
N GLU A 25 12.53 7.16 -9.24
CA GLU A 25 13.96 7.45 -9.11
C GLU A 25 14.24 8.54 -8.07
N GLU A 26 13.36 9.53 -7.96
CA GLU A 26 13.49 10.62 -6.99
C GLU A 26 13.16 10.13 -5.58
N ARG A 27 12.09 9.33 -5.42
CA ARG A 27 11.80 8.66 -4.14
C ARG A 27 12.95 7.76 -3.69
N SER A 28 13.48 6.95 -4.62
CA SER A 28 14.66 6.10 -4.40
C SER A 28 15.89 6.89 -3.95
N ALA A 29 16.11 8.08 -4.51
CA ALA A 29 17.19 8.96 -4.09
C ALA A 29 16.97 9.50 -2.67
N ARG A 30 15.73 9.91 -2.34
CA ARG A 30 15.37 10.46 -1.03
C ARG A 30 15.49 9.41 0.09
N TYR A 31 15.12 8.16 -0.15
CA TYR A 31 15.26 7.06 0.82
C TYR A 31 16.69 6.92 1.37
N ARG A 32 17.71 7.16 0.53
CA ARG A 32 19.12 7.07 0.95
C ARG A 32 19.54 8.10 2.00
N HIS A 33 18.74 9.14 2.19
CA HIS A 33 19.01 10.24 3.11
C HIS A 33 18.00 10.31 4.26
N MET A 34 17.09 9.33 4.35
CA MET A 34 16.08 9.24 5.39
C MET A 34 16.57 8.43 6.58
N SER A 35 15.94 8.65 7.74
CA SER A 35 16.01 7.69 8.83
C SER A 35 15.30 6.39 8.42
N GLU A 36 15.64 5.28 9.08
CA GLU A 36 14.99 3.99 8.85
C GLU A 36 13.47 4.08 9.07
N THR A 37 13.05 4.75 10.15
CA THR A 37 11.63 4.95 10.48
C THR A 37 10.89 5.76 9.42
N ASP A 38 11.50 6.84 8.90
CA ASP A 38 10.86 7.64 7.85
C ASP A 38 10.77 6.86 6.54
N ALA A 39 11.80 6.08 6.21
CA ALA A 39 11.80 5.25 5.02
C ALA A 39 10.74 4.14 5.11
N GLU A 40 10.62 3.46 6.25
CA GLU A 40 9.60 2.45 6.50
C GLU A 40 8.19 3.02 6.34
N PHE A 41 7.92 4.19 6.93
CA PHE A 41 6.65 4.88 6.78
C PHE A 41 6.29 5.13 5.31
N TRP A 42 7.21 5.67 4.50
CA TRP A 42 6.93 5.95 3.09
C TRP A 42 6.75 4.69 2.25
N LEU A 43 7.47 3.62 2.57
CA LEU A 43 7.28 2.31 1.96
C LEU A 43 5.89 1.73 2.27
N GLU A 44 5.39 1.89 3.49
CA GLU A 44 4.03 1.51 3.85
C GLU A 44 2.98 2.29 3.04
N ILE A 45 3.15 3.61 2.90
CA ILE A 45 2.25 4.46 2.09
C ILE A 45 2.24 4.02 0.61
N GLU A 46 3.42 3.79 0.03
CA GLU A 46 3.55 3.33 -1.37
C GLU A 46 2.91 1.95 -1.56
N THR A 47 3.18 1.02 -0.65
CA THR A 47 2.62 -0.34 -0.67
C THR A 47 1.10 -0.28 -0.53
N ALA A 48 0.58 0.49 0.40
CA ALA A 48 -0.85 0.63 0.61
C ALA A 48 -1.55 1.24 -0.61
N ARG A 49 -0.93 2.21 -1.29
CA ARG A 49 -1.45 2.72 -2.56
C ARG A 49 -1.51 1.64 -3.63
N ASP A 50 -0.43 0.91 -3.83
CA ASP A 50 -0.36 -0.11 -4.88
C ASP A 50 -1.33 -1.28 -4.63
N LEU A 51 -1.57 -1.63 -3.37
CA LEU A 51 -2.60 -2.59 -2.95
C LEU A 51 -4.05 -2.11 -3.17
N TYR A 52 -4.27 -0.83 -3.50
CA TYR A 52 -5.60 -0.26 -3.75
C TYR A 52 -5.73 0.42 -5.11
N ARG A 53 -4.68 0.30 -5.94
CA ARG A 53 -4.59 0.92 -7.24
C ARG A 53 -5.54 0.25 -8.22
N ASP A 54 -5.73 -1.06 -8.10
CA ASP A 54 -6.62 -1.80 -8.98
C ASP A 54 -8.10 -1.59 -8.59
N PRO A 55 -9.02 -1.42 -9.56
CA PRO A 55 -10.45 -1.41 -9.28
C PRO A 55 -10.92 -2.62 -8.48
N VAL A 56 -10.32 -3.79 -8.71
CA VAL A 56 -10.60 -5.03 -7.97
C VAL A 56 -10.34 -4.86 -6.47
N ASP A 57 -9.33 -4.08 -6.08
CA ASP A 57 -8.99 -3.86 -4.67
C ASP A 57 -9.99 -2.97 -3.93
N ARG A 58 -10.80 -2.21 -4.67
CA ARG A 58 -11.83 -1.31 -4.13
C ARG A 58 -13.12 -2.04 -3.80
N GLU A 59 -13.34 -3.22 -4.38
CA GLU A 59 -14.50 -4.06 -4.07
C GLU A 59 -14.44 -4.52 -2.62
N PRO A 60 -15.53 -4.40 -1.83
CA PRO A 60 -15.56 -4.94 -0.48
C PRO A 60 -15.56 -6.48 -0.47
N GLY A 61 -14.96 -7.08 0.55
CA GLY A 61 -14.90 -8.54 0.71
C GLY A 61 -13.77 -9.22 -0.09
N ILE A 62 -13.73 -10.56 0.00
CA ILE A 62 -12.88 -11.43 -0.82
C ILE A 62 -13.71 -11.88 -2.01
N THR A 63 -13.32 -11.48 -3.22
CA THR A 63 -13.99 -11.84 -4.49
C THR A 63 -13.10 -12.78 -5.30
N GLU A 64 -13.69 -13.54 -6.24
CA GLU A 64 -12.94 -14.42 -7.14
C GLU A 64 -11.85 -13.66 -7.91
N ALA A 65 -12.13 -12.41 -8.31
CA ALA A 65 -11.16 -11.53 -8.97
C ALA A 65 -9.95 -11.20 -8.07
N LYS A 66 -10.16 -10.99 -6.76
CA LYS A 66 -9.07 -10.79 -5.79
C LYS A 66 -8.26 -12.05 -5.55
N VAL A 67 -8.93 -13.20 -5.46
CA VAL A 67 -8.27 -14.50 -5.29
C VAL A 67 -7.43 -14.85 -6.53
N ALA A 68 -7.94 -14.59 -7.73
CA ALA A 68 -7.20 -14.80 -8.97
C ALA A 68 -5.99 -13.88 -9.12
N ARG A 69 -6.07 -12.65 -8.59
CA ARG A 69 -5.00 -11.65 -8.68
C ARG A 69 -3.92 -11.81 -7.62
N TYR A 70 -4.29 -12.18 -6.39
CA TYR A 70 -3.38 -12.35 -5.26
C TYR A 70 -3.52 -13.77 -4.66
N PRO A 71 -3.26 -14.83 -5.44
CA PRO A 71 -3.48 -16.20 -5.00
C PRO A 71 -2.63 -16.57 -3.77
N GLU A 72 -1.45 -15.97 -3.61
CA GLU A 72 -0.58 -16.12 -2.44
C GLU A 72 -1.13 -15.46 -1.17
N ARG A 73 -1.89 -14.38 -1.30
CA ARG A 73 -2.46 -13.65 -0.16
C ARG A 73 -3.72 -14.32 0.40
N TYR A 74 -4.49 -14.94 -0.49
CA TYR A 74 -5.78 -15.56 -0.17
C TYR A 74 -5.73 -17.08 -0.26
N ARG A 75 -4.54 -17.68 -0.32
CA ARG A 75 -4.39 -19.12 -0.27
C ARG A 75 -4.90 -19.59 1.08
N TRP A 76 -6.04 -20.25 1.07
CA TRP A 76 -6.49 -21.01 2.23
C TRP A 76 -5.72 -22.33 2.21
N ASP A 77 -4.83 -22.52 3.17
CA ASP A 77 -4.16 -23.80 3.40
C ASP A 77 -4.85 -24.53 4.56
N PRO A 78 -5.60 -25.61 4.30
CA PRO A 78 -6.23 -26.39 5.35
C PRO A 78 -5.23 -27.04 6.31
N GLU A 79 -3.95 -27.18 5.93
CA GLU A 79 -2.92 -27.83 6.75
C GLU A 79 -2.32 -26.92 7.82
N ASP A 80 -2.47 -25.60 7.72
CA ASP A 80 -2.03 -24.61 8.73
C ASP A 80 -3.05 -24.40 9.87
N SER A 81 -4.20 -25.07 9.80
CA SER A 81 -5.32 -24.94 10.76
C SER A 81 -5.47 -26.15 11.70
N ALA A 82 -4.50 -27.06 11.72
CA ALA A 82 -4.52 -28.32 12.50
C ALA A 82 -3.67 -28.28 13.78
#